data_AF-A0A849ZGF2-F1
#
_entry.id   AF-A0A849ZGF2-F1
#
_cell.length_a   1.000
_cell.length_b   1.000
_cell.length_c   1.000
_cell.angle_alpha   90.00
_cell.angle_beta   90.00
_cell.angle_gamma   90.00
#
_symmetry.space_group_name_H-M   'P 1'
#
loop_
_entity.id
_entity.type
_entity.pdbx_description
1 polymer ?
#
loop_
_entity_poly.entity_id
_entity_poly.type
_entity_poly.pdbx_seq_one_letter_code
_entity_poly.pdbx_strand_id
1 'polypeptide(L)'
;MKLSGFSVAAALLVALAGCDSGNIGKGGETETETTPEENQEFDVNSLSAEDTQAYLSKIAPVLVGRVLTTDERAQITASGGAAIDPIVRAWGKEPAIALAARNLMEEKLSVSGQGAEVDYSLPGNLVEHVVTSDLPWSEVLTASSCYDAMGAPMECDSGAPFTSGVVTTRGFLKSRASRFNLTRSSTLMRAFACQVYPQEETLQPKVAPYLLTPMFAITDLKEATQEEIASAVNTGCACHDCHGQFAAHAQLFVKFDQEGLYQPDATGIQDPEGELGRSLNGLMASHFQAPEDAADESSQMFGQDVANLAEAAQAIAEHPIFLQCAAQNILEYTLRIDTAGPLGKAVDVGMLEEIAMRAEEDHIDPTFQDLVHAVFTNPDVVRTTLMTSKGDME
;
A
#
# COMPACT_ATOMS: atom_id res chain seq x y z
N MET A 1 3.63 42.68 60.73
CA MET A 1 2.18 42.80 60.49
C MET A 1 1.99 42.98 58.98
N LYS A 2 1.36 42.00 58.31
CA LYS A 2 0.91 41.96 56.90
C LYS A 2 1.94 42.26 55.78
N LEU A 3 2.56 41.20 55.26
CA LEU A 3 2.96 41.11 53.85
C LEU A 3 1.87 40.31 53.13
N SER A 4 1.11 40.98 52.27
CA SER A 4 0.07 40.38 51.42
C SER A 4 0.71 39.78 50.18
N GLY A 5 0.57 38.45 50.04
CA GLY A 5 0.94 37.71 48.84
C GLY A 5 -0.07 37.93 47.71
N PHE A 6 0.44 37.98 46.49
CA PHE A 6 -0.30 37.69 45.28
C PHE A 6 0.24 36.37 44.73
N SER A 7 -0.53 35.30 44.93
CA SER A 7 -0.36 34.04 44.21
C SER A 7 -1.30 34.12 43.00
N VAL A 8 -0.75 34.27 41.80
CA VAL A 8 -1.50 34.11 40.55
C VAL A 8 -1.26 32.69 40.08
N ALA A 9 -2.10 31.77 40.53
CA ALA A 9 -2.27 30.48 39.87
C ALA A 9 -3.15 30.72 38.65
N ALA A 10 -2.54 30.92 37.49
CA ALA A 10 -3.23 30.84 36.21
C ALA A 10 -3.38 29.35 35.88
N ALA A 11 -4.53 28.79 36.24
CA ALA A 11 -4.95 27.48 35.77
C ALA A 11 -5.18 27.57 34.25
N LEU A 12 -4.31 26.92 33.47
CA LEU A 12 -4.53 26.64 32.06
C LEU A 12 -5.65 25.59 31.97
N LEU A 13 -6.90 26.03 31.93
CA LEU A 13 -8.01 25.26 31.38
C LEU A 13 -7.99 25.51 29.86
N VAL A 14 -7.12 24.79 29.14
CA VAL A 14 -7.29 24.65 27.70
C VAL A 14 -8.47 23.72 27.52
N ALA A 15 -9.52 24.26 26.89
CA ALA A 15 -10.75 23.56 26.64
C ALA A 15 -10.45 22.27 25.85
N LEU A 16 -10.89 21.13 26.39
CA LEU A 16 -11.31 19.97 25.62
C LEU A 16 -12.53 20.37 24.78
N ALA A 17 -12.35 21.28 23.83
CA ALA A 17 -13.27 21.42 22.73
C ALA A 17 -13.04 20.17 21.90
N GLY A 18 -13.98 19.23 21.98
CA GLY A 18 -13.90 17.96 21.26
C GLY A 18 -13.55 18.25 19.81
N CYS A 19 -12.57 17.52 19.28
CA CYS A 19 -12.45 17.32 17.84
C CYS A 19 -13.74 16.60 17.42
N ASP A 20 -14.84 17.34 17.33
CA ASP A 20 -16.03 16.89 16.63
C ASP A 20 -15.57 16.81 15.19
N SER A 21 -15.38 15.57 14.73
CA SER A 21 -15.01 15.21 13.37
C SER A 21 -16.07 15.81 12.46
N GLY A 22 -15.89 17.08 12.12
CA GLY A 22 -16.74 17.84 11.23
C GLY A 22 -16.76 17.08 9.93
N ASN A 23 -17.85 16.35 9.72
CA ASN A 23 -18.06 15.48 8.58
C ASN A 23 -17.86 16.34 7.32
N ILE A 24 -16.69 16.24 6.68
CA ILE A 24 -16.33 17.02 5.50
C ILE A 24 -17.19 16.46 4.35
N GLY A 25 -18.35 17.07 4.16
CA GLY A 25 -19.15 17.01 2.95
C GLY A 25 -19.52 15.61 2.44
N LYS A 26 -20.55 14.98 3.03
CA LYS A 26 -21.36 14.03 2.26
C LYS A 26 -22.07 14.79 1.14
N GLY A 27 -21.54 14.71 -0.07
CA GLY A 27 -22.26 15.10 -1.28
C GLY A 27 -23.58 14.34 -1.34
N GLY A 28 -24.69 15.08 -1.43
CA GLY A 28 -26.00 14.48 -1.57
C GLY A 28 -26.14 13.85 -2.96
N GLU A 29 -26.00 12.52 -3.04
CA GLU A 29 -26.41 11.78 -4.22
C GLU A 29 -27.92 11.64 -4.22
N THR A 30 -28.53 12.17 -5.27
CA THR A 30 -29.93 11.93 -5.59
C THR A 30 -29.95 10.63 -6.39
N GLU A 31 -30.19 9.50 -5.72
CA GLU A 31 -30.42 8.22 -6.38
C GLU A 31 -31.63 8.37 -7.31
N THR A 32 -31.37 8.37 -8.60
CA THR A 32 -32.41 8.18 -9.61
C THR A 32 -32.55 6.67 -9.76
N GLU A 33 -33.63 6.13 -9.20
CA GLU A 33 -34.02 4.73 -9.29
C GLU A 33 -34.17 4.34 -10.76
N THR A 34 -33.09 3.81 -11.34
CA THR A 34 -33.08 3.20 -12.66
C THR A 34 -33.47 1.74 -12.49
N THR A 35 -34.56 1.37 -13.14
CA THR A 35 -35.03 -0.01 -13.22
C THR A 35 -33.87 -0.91 -13.62
N PRO A 36 -33.59 -2.03 -12.92
CA PRO A 36 -32.50 -2.92 -13.29
C PRO A 36 -32.80 -3.48 -14.68
N GLU A 37 -32.06 -3.05 -15.70
CA GLU A 37 -31.94 -3.86 -16.90
C GLU A 37 -31.37 -5.20 -16.46
N GLU A 38 -32.00 -6.27 -16.91
CA GLU A 38 -31.60 -7.65 -16.65
C GLU A 38 -30.16 -7.81 -17.16
N ASN A 39 -29.18 -7.66 -16.28
CA ASN A 39 -27.76 -7.73 -16.61
C ASN A 39 -27.50 -9.11 -17.20
N GLN A 40 -27.41 -9.19 -18.53
CA GLN A 40 -26.96 -10.41 -19.20
C GLN A 40 -25.56 -10.70 -18.70
N GLU A 41 -25.43 -11.83 -17.99
CA GLU A 41 -24.16 -12.34 -17.53
C GLU A 41 -23.22 -12.52 -18.74
N PHE A 42 -22.06 -11.88 -18.68
CA PHE A 42 -21.09 -11.93 -19.76
C PHE A 42 -20.35 -13.28 -19.71
N ASP A 43 -20.63 -14.16 -20.68
CA ASP A 43 -19.93 -15.44 -20.80
C ASP A 43 -18.64 -15.27 -21.63
N VAL A 44 -17.49 -15.32 -20.95
CA VAL A 44 -16.15 -15.27 -21.56
C VAL A 44 -15.99 -16.33 -22.66
N ASN A 45 -16.58 -17.52 -22.51
CA ASN A 45 -16.43 -18.61 -23.46
C ASN A 45 -17.16 -18.36 -24.79
N SER A 46 -18.14 -17.45 -24.78
CA SER A 46 -18.91 -17.08 -25.96
C SER A 46 -18.19 -16.10 -26.90
N LEU A 47 -17.03 -15.58 -26.48
CA LEU A 47 -16.25 -14.62 -27.27
C LEU A 47 -15.81 -15.20 -28.62
N SER A 48 -15.82 -14.34 -29.63
CA SER A 48 -15.29 -14.65 -30.95
C SER A 48 -13.76 -14.81 -30.91
N ALA A 49 -13.20 -15.56 -31.86
CA ALA A 49 -11.74 -15.68 -31.99
C ALA A 49 -11.05 -14.32 -32.19
N GLU A 50 -11.72 -13.37 -32.86
CA GLU A 50 -11.20 -12.01 -33.06
C GLU A 50 -11.11 -11.25 -31.74
N ASP A 51 -12.18 -11.25 -30.95
CA ASP A 51 -12.22 -10.60 -29.63
C ASP A 51 -11.20 -11.24 -28.67
N THR A 52 -11.16 -12.57 -28.61
CA THR A 52 -10.20 -13.28 -27.78
C THR A 52 -8.75 -12.96 -28.17
N GLN A 53 -8.45 -12.91 -29.48
CA GLN A 53 -7.12 -12.53 -29.95
C GLN A 53 -6.77 -11.09 -29.58
N ALA A 54 -7.72 -10.15 -29.73
CA ALA A 54 -7.53 -8.75 -29.36
C ALA A 54 -7.24 -8.60 -27.86
N TYR A 55 -8.03 -9.27 -27.02
CA TYR A 55 -7.84 -9.31 -25.57
C TYR A 55 -6.48 -9.87 -25.17
N LEU A 56 -6.16 -11.11 -25.61
CA LEU A 56 -4.90 -11.76 -25.22
C LEU A 56 -3.67 -11.03 -25.76
N SER A 57 -3.75 -10.45 -26.97
CA SER A 57 -2.65 -9.66 -27.55
C SER A 57 -2.38 -8.36 -26.78
N LYS A 58 -3.37 -7.84 -26.05
CA LYS A 58 -3.20 -6.65 -25.20
C LYS A 58 -2.40 -6.95 -23.94
N ILE A 59 -2.66 -8.09 -23.30
CA ILE A 59 -2.08 -8.43 -21.99
C ILE A 59 -0.77 -9.23 -22.10
N ALA A 60 -0.60 -10.07 -23.13
CA ALA A 60 0.58 -10.93 -23.29
C ALA A 60 1.93 -10.19 -23.24
N PRO A 61 2.12 -9.03 -23.92
CA PRO A 61 3.41 -8.35 -23.91
C PRO A 61 3.87 -7.90 -22.53
N VAL A 62 2.95 -7.57 -21.63
CA VAL A 62 3.28 -7.10 -20.28
C VAL A 62 3.49 -8.26 -19.32
N LEU A 63 2.69 -9.33 -19.43
CA LEU A 63 2.76 -10.50 -18.54
C LEU A 63 3.89 -11.47 -18.91
N VAL A 64 4.08 -11.74 -20.20
CA VAL A 64 5.05 -12.74 -20.67
C VAL A 64 6.14 -12.16 -21.58
N GLY A 65 6.18 -10.84 -21.77
CA GLY A 65 7.27 -10.19 -22.50
C GLY A 65 7.32 -10.50 -24.00
N ARG A 66 6.26 -11.09 -24.56
CA ARG A 66 6.18 -11.51 -25.96
C ARG A 66 4.77 -11.37 -26.52
N VAL A 67 4.66 -11.44 -27.84
CA VAL A 67 3.37 -11.59 -28.52
C VAL A 67 2.88 -13.03 -28.44
N LEU A 68 1.62 -13.27 -28.85
CA LEU A 68 1.03 -14.61 -28.92
C LEU A 68 1.88 -15.53 -29.83
N THR A 69 2.01 -16.80 -29.46
CA THR A 69 2.65 -17.83 -30.28
C THR A 69 1.72 -18.31 -31.39
N THR A 70 2.23 -19.13 -32.30
CA THR A 70 1.39 -19.77 -33.34
C THR A 70 0.41 -20.76 -32.73
N ASP A 71 0.81 -21.48 -31.69
CA ASP A 71 -0.04 -22.48 -31.03
C ASP A 71 -1.17 -21.81 -30.25
N GLU A 72 -0.88 -20.72 -29.54
CA GLU A 72 -1.89 -19.90 -28.85
C GLU A 72 -2.92 -19.34 -29.86
N ARG A 73 -2.47 -18.77 -30.99
CA ARG A 73 -3.39 -18.30 -32.04
C ARG A 73 -4.23 -19.42 -32.65
N ALA A 74 -3.66 -20.61 -32.82
CA ALA A 74 -4.39 -21.77 -33.32
C ALA A 74 -5.48 -22.19 -32.33
N GLN A 75 -5.17 -22.19 -31.03
CA GLN A 75 -6.12 -22.47 -29.96
C GLN A 75 -7.26 -21.43 -29.92
N ILE A 76 -6.93 -20.14 -30.04
CA ILE A 76 -7.92 -19.05 -30.13
C ILE A 76 -8.83 -19.22 -31.35
N THR A 77 -8.26 -19.57 -32.51
CA THR A 77 -9.05 -19.80 -33.73
C THR A 77 -10.02 -20.98 -33.57
N ALA A 78 -9.60 -22.03 -32.87
CA ALA A 78 -10.39 -23.24 -32.69
C ALA A 78 -11.48 -23.10 -31.60
N SER A 79 -11.22 -22.31 -30.56
CA SER A 79 -12.03 -22.33 -29.33
C SER A 79 -12.60 -20.97 -28.91
N GLY A 80 -12.25 -19.87 -29.59
CA GLY A 80 -12.70 -18.53 -29.23
C GLY A 80 -12.38 -18.21 -27.78
N GLY A 81 -13.37 -17.68 -27.05
CA GLY A 81 -13.29 -17.34 -25.63
C GLY A 81 -12.77 -18.44 -24.71
N ALA A 82 -13.12 -19.69 -24.99
CA ALA A 82 -12.69 -20.84 -24.18
C ALA A 82 -11.17 -21.10 -24.25
N ALA A 83 -10.43 -20.41 -25.13
CA ALA A 83 -8.97 -20.45 -25.16
C ALA A 83 -8.31 -19.60 -24.07
N ILE A 84 -9.01 -18.64 -23.46
CA ILE A 84 -8.41 -17.68 -22.50
C ILE A 84 -7.83 -18.41 -21.28
N ASP A 85 -8.65 -19.21 -20.58
CA ASP A 85 -8.24 -19.94 -19.38
C ASP A 85 -6.96 -20.77 -19.57
N PRO A 86 -6.89 -21.72 -20.53
CA PRO A 86 -5.71 -22.56 -20.69
C PRO A 86 -4.47 -21.79 -21.15
N ILE A 87 -4.62 -20.70 -21.91
CA ILE A 87 -3.49 -19.85 -22.33
C ILE A 87 -2.93 -19.08 -21.14
N VAL A 88 -3.78 -18.38 -20.38
CA VAL A 88 -3.35 -17.60 -19.20
C VAL A 88 -2.72 -18.52 -18.15
N ARG A 89 -3.29 -19.71 -17.93
CA ARG A 89 -2.69 -20.72 -17.04
C ARG A 89 -1.33 -21.22 -17.53
N ALA A 90 -1.12 -21.33 -18.84
CA ALA A 90 0.18 -21.70 -19.40
C ALA A 90 1.22 -20.59 -19.20
N TRP A 91 0.84 -19.32 -19.32
CA TRP A 91 1.72 -18.17 -19.05
C TRP A 91 2.23 -18.12 -17.62
N GLY A 92 1.42 -18.54 -16.63
CA GLY A 92 1.88 -18.66 -15.24
C GLY A 92 3.09 -19.58 -15.05
N LYS A 93 3.39 -20.45 -16.03
CA LYS A 93 4.55 -21.36 -15.99
C LYS A 93 5.76 -20.82 -16.75
N GLU A 94 5.66 -19.66 -17.38
CA GLU A 94 6.77 -19.06 -18.12
C GLU A 94 7.68 -18.27 -17.19
N PRO A 95 9.02 -18.35 -17.37
CA PRO A 95 9.96 -17.53 -16.58
C PRO A 95 9.68 -16.03 -16.66
N ALA A 96 9.05 -15.56 -17.73
CA ALA A 96 8.69 -14.17 -17.91
C ALA A 96 7.68 -13.66 -16.87
N ILE A 97 6.87 -14.53 -16.26
CA ILE A 97 5.90 -14.11 -15.24
C ILE A 97 6.59 -13.61 -13.96
N ALA A 98 7.70 -14.24 -13.58
CA ALA A 98 8.52 -13.81 -12.45
C ALA A 98 9.17 -12.44 -12.72
N LEU A 99 9.63 -12.21 -13.95
CA LEU A 99 10.15 -10.91 -14.37
C LEU A 99 9.06 -9.83 -14.41
N ALA A 100 7.83 -10.16 -14.82
CA ALA A 100 6.70 -9.24 -14.78
C ALA A 100 6.33 -8.87 -13.34
N ALA A 101 6.28 -9.84 -12.42
CA ALA A 101 6.04 -9.60 -11.00
C ALA A 101 7.13 -8.71 -10.37
N ARG A 102 8.40 -9.02 -10.68
CA ARG A 102 9.55 -8.20 -10.29
C ARG A 102 9.38 -6.76 -10.76
N ASN A 103 9.12 -6.55 -12.05
CA ASN A 103 8.98 -5.21 -12.62
C ASN A 103 7.80 -4.43 -12.00
N LEU A 104 6.67 -5.11 -11.77
CA LEU A 104 5.51 -4.53 -11.07
C LEU A 104 5.93 -4.01 -9.70
N MET A 105 6.63 -4.82 -8.90
CA MET A 105 7.02 -4.43 -7.55
C MET A 105 8.14 -3.39 -7.52
N GLU A 106 9.11 -3.46 -8.43
CA GLU A 106 10.13 -2.43 -8.61
C GLU A 106 9.49 -1.06 -8.96
N GLU A 107 8.46 -1.04 -9.83
CA GLU A 107 7.69 0.17 -10.18
C GLU A 107 6.93 0.71 -8.97
N LYS A 108 6.16 -0.15 -8.28
CA LYS A 108 5.33 0.21 -7.10
C LYS A 108 6.16 0.76 -5.95
N LEU A 109 7.29 0.11 -5.67
CA LEU A 109 8.18 0.50 -4.60
C LEU A 109 9.17 1.58 -5.03
N SER A 110 9.25 1.89 -6.34
CA SER A 110 10.26 2.77 -6.96
C SER A 110 11.68 2.44 -6.50
N VAL A 111 12.01 1.16 -6.58
CA VAL A 111 13.31 0.58 -6.20
C VAL A 111 13.78 -0.30 -7.35
N SER A 112 14.93 0.02 -7.93
CA SER A 112 15.61 -0.82 -8.91
C SER A 112 17.07 -0.37 -9.09
N GLY A 113 17.92 -1.29 -9.56
CA GLY A 113 19.31 -1.04 -9.88
C GLY A 113 20.26 -1.14 -8.68
N GLN A 114 21.55 -0.91 -8.95
CA GLN A 114 22.61 -1.01 -7.96
C GLN A 114 23.24 0.35 -7.69
N GLY A 115 23.26 0.75 -6.41
CA GLY A 115 24.05 1.86 -5.91
C GLY A 115 25.44 1.40 -5.43
N ALA A 116 26.29 2.34 -5.06
CA ALA A 116 27.62 2.03 -4.53
C ALA A 116 27.58 1.29 -3.18
N GLU A 117 26.54 1.53 -2.37
CA GLU A 117 26.42 1.02 -1.00
C GLU A 117 25.10 0.29 -0.72
N VAL A 118 24.12 0.39 -1.62
CA VAL A 118 22.77 -0.16 -1.46
C VAL A 118 22.38 -0.83 -2.77
N ASP A 119 21.91 -2.07 -2.66
CA ASP A 119 21.32 -2.80 -3.78
C ASP A 119 19.80 -2.54 -3.78
N TYR A 120 19.35 -1.65 -4.68
CA TYR A 120 17.95 -1.32 -4.82
C TYR A 120 17.17 -2.40 -5.58
N SER A 121 17.84 -3.42 -6.13
CA SER A 121 17.21 -4.58 -6.75
C SER A 121 16.85 -5.70 -5.77
N LEU A 122 17.26 -5.64 -4.50
CA LEU A 122 16.91 -6.68 -3.50
C LEU A 122 15.40 -6.94 -3.37
N PRO A 123 14.52 -5.91 -3.31
CA PRO A 123 13.08 -6.13 -3.36
C PRO A 123 12.63 -6.93 -4.59
N GLY A 124 13.14 -6.56 -5.77
CA GLY A 124 12.80 -7.22 -7.04
C GLY A 124 13.30 -8.66 -7.10
N ASN A 125 14.49 -8.93 -6.58
CA ASN A 125 15.05 -10.29 -6.51
C ASN A 125 14.23 -11.20 -5.59
N LEU A 126 13.77 -10.71 -4.44
CA LEU A 126 12.88 -11.46 -3.56
C LEU A 126 11.56 -11.79 -4.28
N VAL A 127 10.94 -10.82 -4.94
CA VAL A 127 9.70 -11.05 -5.70
C VAL A 127 9.90 -12.07 -6.81
N GLU A 128 10.99 -11.96 -7.57
CA GLU A 128 11.34 -12.94 -8.60
C GLU A 128 11.53 -14.35 -8.02
N HIS A 129 12.16 -14.46 -6.84
CA HIS A 129 12.34 -15.73 -6.14
C HIS A 129 11.00 -16.32 -5.69
N VAL A 130 10.11 -15.52 -5.09
CA VAL A 130 8.77 -15.95 -4.63
C VAL A 130 8.00 -16.55 -5.80
N VAL A 131 7.95 -15.86 -6.94
CA VAL A 131 7.20 -16.31 -8.11
C VAL A 131 7.85 -17.51 -8.80
N THR A 132 9.17 -17.50 -8.96
CA THR A 132 9.90 -18.62 -9.60
C THR A 132 9.81 -19.91 -8.77
N SER A 133 9.70 -19.79 -7.45
CA SER A 133 9.65 -20.91 -6.52
C SER A 133 8.22 -21.35 -6.17
N ASP A 134 7.20 -20.77 -6.82
CA ASP A 134 5.78 -21.09 -6.59
C ASP A 134 5.37 -20.92 -5.12
N LEU A 135 5.92 -19.89 -4.47
CA LEU A 135 5.63 -19.56 -3.08
C LEU A 135 4.37 -18.68 -3.00
N PRO A 136 3.66 -18.68 -1.85
CA PRO A 136 2.53 -17.81 -1.65
C PRO A 136 2.89 -16.34 -1.82
N TRP A 137 1.98 -15.54 -2.37
CA TRP A 137 2.26 -14.13 -2.65
C TRP A 137 2.53 -13.32 -1.37
N SER A 138 1.99 -13.74 -0.23
CA SER A 138 2.27 -13.16 1.09
C SER A 138 3.78 -13.09 1.43
N GLU A 139 4.59 -14.02 0.91
CA GLU A 139 6.04 -14.08 1.16
C GLU A 139 6.79 -12.82 0.69
N VAL A 140 6.22 -12.01 -0.22
CA VAL A 140 6.80 -10.70 -0.55
C VAL A 140 6.89 -9.76 0.66
N LEU A 141 6.06 -9.96 1.67
CA LEU A 141 6.02 -9.19 2.92
C LEU A 141 6.52 -9.97 4.14
N THR A 142 6.40 -11.30 4.12
CA THR A 142 6.64 -12.15 5.29
C THR A 142 7.93 -12.97 5.21
N ALA A 143 8.61 -12.98 4.05
CA ALA A 143 9.86 -13.71 3.89
C ALA A 143 10.89 -13.32 4.96
N SER A 144 11.54 -14.34 5.51
CA SER A 144 12.56 -14.21 6.56
C SER A 144 13.98 -14.03 6.03
N SER A 145 14.15 -13.91 4.72
CA SER A 145 15.46 -13.78 4.06
C SER A 145 15.37 -12.90 2.82
N CYS A 146 16.48 -12.27 2.47
CA CYS A 146 16.66 -11.57 1.20
C CYS A 146 17.28 -12.51 0.16
N TYR A 147 17.21 -12.13 -1.12
CA TYR A 147 17.75 -12.94 -2.21
C TYR A 147 18.63 -12.11 -3.13
N ASP A 148 19.77 -12.68 -3.51
CA ASP A 148 20.68 -12.06 -4.47
C ASP A 148 20.14 -12.16 -5.91
N ALA A 149 20.87 -11.59 -6.87
CA ALA A 149 20.47 -11.60 -8.29
C ALA A 149 20.43 -13.01 -8.92
N MET A 150 20.99 -14.02 -8.25
CA MET A 150 20.95 -15.42 -8.68
C MET A 150 19.84 -16.22 -7.98
N GLY A 151 19.06 -15.57 -7.09
CA GLY A 151 18.03 -16.21 -6.29
C GLY A 151 18.56 -17.01 -5.11
N ALA A 152 19.82 -16.79 -4.69
CA ALA A 152 20.37 -17.43 -3.50
C ALA A 152 20.00 -16.65 -2.23
N PRO A 153 19.62 -17.32 -1.13
CA PRO A 153 19.28 -16.66 0.11
C PRO A 153 20.49 -15.94 0.70
N MET A 154 20.26 -14.75 1.25
CA MET A 154 21.24 -13.93 1.93
C MET A 154 20.62 -13.17 3.10
N GLU A 155 21.48 -12.70 4.00
CA GLU A 155 21.09 -11.76 5.06
C GLU A 155 20.61 -10.46 4.44
N CYS A 156 19.53 -9.90 4.98
CA CYS A 156 19.05 -8.59 4.56
C CYS A 156 20.01 -7.47 5.02
N ASP A 157 20.11 -6.43 4.21
CA ASP A 157 21.15 -5.39 4.32
C ASP A 157 20.78 -4.21 5.24
N SER A 158 19.65 -4.28 5.93
CA SER A 158 19.21 -3.25 6.90
C SER A 158 19.77 -3.45 8.29
N GLY A 159 20.21 -4.66 8.64
CA GLY A 159 20.73 -5.00 9.98
C GLY A 159 19.67 -5.08 11.08
N ALA A 160 18.37 -5.10 10.73
CA ALA A 160 17.31 -5.31 11.69
C ALA A 160 17.36 -6.72 12.31
N PRO A 161 16.94 -6.90 13.57
CA PRO A 161 16.90 -8.20 14.23
C PRO A 161 15.74 -9.10 13.75
N PHE A 162 14.95 -8.61 12.79
CA PHE A 162 13.84 -9.29 12.15
C PHE A 162 13.87 -9.01 10.63
N THR A 163 13.09 -9.76 9.87
CA THR A 163 12.90 -9.54 8.42
C THR A 163 11.41 -9.57 8.10
N SER A 164 11.02 -8.75 7.14
CA SER A 164 9.67 -8.57 6.64
C SER A 164 9.74 -8.32 5.14
N GLY A 165 10.15 -9.37 4.42
CA GLY A 165 10.26 -9.37 2.96
C GLY A 165 10.87 -8.09 2.39
N VAL A 166 10.18 -7.50 1.41
CA VAL A 166 10.68 -6.33 0.68
C VAL A 166 10.77 -5.06 1.55
N VAL A 167 9.98 -4.93 2.61
CA VAL A 167 9.87 -3.68 3.39
C VAL A 167 10.96 -3.51 4.43
N THR A 168 11.71 -4.58 4.74
CA THR A 168 12.94 -4.51 5.56
C THR A 168 14.23 -4.44 4.74
N THR A 169 14.15 -4.40 3.41
CA THR A 169 15.34 -4.19 2.57
C THR A 169 15.82 -2.74 2.68
N ARG A 170 17.13 -2.51 2.65
CA ARG A 170 17.67 -1.15 2.69
C ARG A 170 17.29 -0.36 1.43
N GLY A 171 17.10 -1.03 0.29
CA GLY A 171 16.59 -0.44 -0.94
C GLY A 171 15.24 0.28 -0.74
N PHE A 172 14.26 -0.40 -0.12
CA PHE A 172 12.98 0.20 0.23
C PHE A 172 13.14 1.29 1.29
N LEU A 173 13.84 0.99 2.38
CA LEU A 173 13.93 1.89 3.53
C LEU A 173 14.62 3.21 3.15
N LYS A 174 15.70 3.16 2.37
CA LYS A 174 16.43 4.36 1.94
C LYS A 174 15.69 5.16 0.88
N SER A 175 15.12 4.52 -0.14
CA SER A 175 14.42 5.23 -1.22
C SER A 175 13.18 5.98 -0.72
N ARG A 176 12.60 5.51 0.38
CA ARG A 176 11.39 6.07 1.00
C ARG A 176 11.66 6.84 2.29
N ALA A 177 12.92 7.16 2.61
CA ALA A 177 13.24 7.96 3.78
C ALA A 177 12.59 9.34 3.71
N SER A 178 11.79 9.69 4.71
CA SER A 178 11.15 10.99 4.82
C SER A 178 10.94 11.37 6.27
N ARG A 179 10.70 12.66 6.51
CA ARG A 179 10.26 13.18 7.82
C ARG A 179 9.10 12.35 8.37
N PHE A 180 9.16 12.07 9.68
CA PHE A 180 8.24 11.18 10.40
C PHE A 180 7.97 9.82 9.73
N ASN A 181 8.87 9.31 8.88
CA ASN A 181 8.66 8.07 8.12
C ASN A 181 7.39 8.03 7.23
N LEU A 182 6.79 9.18 6.90
CA LEU A 182 5.51 9.24 6.16
C LEU A 182 5.56 8.56 4.80
N THR A 183 6.66 8.67 4.06
CA THR A 183 6.81 8.05 2.75
C THR A 183 6.97 6.52 2.88
N ARG A 184 7.68 6.01 3.89
CA ARG A 184 7.75 4.56 4.16
C ARG A 184 6.38 3.98 4.45
N SER A 185 5.65 4.60 5.40
CA SER A 185 4.31 4.13 5.77
C SER A 185 3.30 4.27 4.64
N SER A 186 3.29 5.40 3.92
CA SER A 186 2.38 5.56 2.77
C SER A 186 2.70 4.63 1.61
N THR A 187 3.98 4.34 1.32
CA THR A 187 4.32 3.35 0.30
C THR A 187 3.91 1.94 0.72
N LEU A 188 4.10 1.55 2.00
CA LEU A 188 3.61 0.28 2.54
C LEU A 188 2.10 0.12 2.27
N MET A 189 1.29 1.10 2.71
CA MET A 189 -0.17 1.01 2.57
C MET A 189 -0.63 1.04 1.11
N ARG A 190 -0.02 1.88 0.26
CA ARG A 190 -0.40 1.96 -1.16
C ARG A 190 0.00 0.71 -1.94
N ALA A 191 1.17 0.15 -1.67
CA ALA A 191 1.69 -0.98 -2.43
C ALA A 191 1.01 -2.30 -2.04
N PHE A 192 0.62 -2.48 -0.77
CA PHE A 192 0.16 -3.79 -0.28
C PHE A 192 -1.26 -3.81 0.27
N ALA A 193 -1.90 -2.66 0.47
CA ALA A 193 -3.31 -2.57 0.87
C ALA A 193 -4.12 -1.65 -0.05
N CYS A 194 -3.48 -1.02 -1.03
CA CYS A 194 -4.08 -0.09 -1.99
C CYS A 194 -4.85 1.03 -1.28
N GLN A 195 -4.39 1.38 -0.07
CA GLN A 195 -4.98 2.39 0.77
C GLN A 195 -4.20 3.71 0.67
N VAL A 196 -4.96 4.80 0.69
CA VAL A 196 -4.45 6.16 0.87
C VAL A 196 -4.95 6.71 2.20
N TYR A 197 -4.30 7.75 2.72
CA TYR A 197 -4.76 8.39 3.94
C TYR A 197 -5.62 9.63 3.63
N PRO A 198 -6.63 9.93 4.46
CA PRO A 198 -7.11 9.09 5.57
C PRO A 198 -7.82 7.84 5.06
N GLN A 199 -7.71 6.75 5.83
CA GLN A 199 -8.39 5.48 5.61
C GLN A 199 -9.72 5.46 6.37
N GLU A 200 -10.62 4.55 6.02
CA GLU A 200 -11.81 4.27 6.81
C GLU A 200 -11.43 3.91 8.25
N GLU A 201 -12.07 4.53 9.25
CA GLU A 201 -11.73 4.32 10.67
C GLU A 201 -12.03 2.89 11.14
N THR A 202 -12.96 2.20 10.46
CA THR A 202 -13.25 0.79 10.71
C THR A 202 -12.15 -0.15 10.22
N LEU A 203 -11.34 0.28 9.23
CA LEU A 203 -10.17 -0.45 8.77
C LEU A 203 -8.96 -0.14 9.66
N GLN A 204 -8.64 1.15 9.82
CA GLN A 204 -7.56 1.58 10.69
C GLN A 204 -8.07 2.64 11.67
N PRO A 205 -8.20 2.29 12.96
CA PRO A 205 -8.50 3.27 14.00
C PRO A 205 -7.40 4.35 14.08
N LYS A 206 -7.81 5.58 14.35
CA LYS A 206 -6.89 6.68 14.67
C LYS A 206 -6.33 6.49 16.07
N VAL A 207 -5.04 6.77 16.23
CA VAL A 207 -4.42 7.00 17.55
C VAL A 207 -5.21 8.06 18.31
N ALA A 208 -5.33 7.94 19.62
CA ALA A 208 -6.15 8.84 20.42
C ALA A 208 -5.70 10.32 20.27
N PRO A 209 -6.63 11.28 20.08
CA PRO A 209 -6.29 12.68 19.82
C PRO A 209 -5.33 13.30 20.84
N TYR A 210 -5.48 12.99 22.13
CA TYR A 210 -4.65 13.56 23.19
C TYR A 210 -3.15 13.25 23.05
N LEU A 211 -2.78 12.22 22.28
CA LEU A 211 -1.39 11.84 22.02
C LEU A 211 -0.73 12.69 20.92
N LEU A 212 -1.52 13.26 20.00
CA LEU A 212 -1.00 13.84 18.76
C LEU A 212 -1.43 15.30 18.54
N THR A 213 -2.66 15.64 18.90
CA THR A 213 -3.23 16.98 18.74
C THR A 213 -2.33 18.08 19.34
N PRO A 214 -1.71 17.92 20.53
CA PRO A 214 -0.81 18.93 21.10
C PRO A 214 0.43 19.21 20.24
N MET A 215 0.90 18.25 19.42
CA MET A 215 2.05 18.42 18.53
C MET A 215 1.76 19.37 17.37
N PHE A 216 0.49 19.42 16.93
CA PHE A 216 0.06 20.19 15.77
C PHE A 216 -0.63 21.50 16.14
N ALA A 217 -1.01 21.67 17.41
CA ALA A 217 -1.66 22.88 17.88
C ALA A 217 -0.71 24.09 17.79
N ILE A 218 -1.26 25.23 17.41
CA ILE A 218 -0.52 26.49 17.42
C ILE A 218 -0.25 26.87 18.88
N THR A 219 1.02 26.88 19.28
CA THR A 219 1.43 27.17 20.66
C THR A 219 1.65 28.66 20.93
N ASP A 220 1.92 29.47 19.89
CA ASP A 220 1.94 30.93 19.97
C ASP A 220 0.94 31.58 19.01
N LEU A 221 -0.22 31.98 19.55
CA LEU A 221 -1.27 32.67 18.79
C LEU A 221 -0.84 34.06 18.27
N LYS A 222 0.30 34.60 18.71
CA LYS A 222 0.82 35.89 18.19
C LYS A 222 1.42 35.75 16.80
N GLU A 223 1.82 34.55 16.42
CA GLU A 223 2.42 34.24 15.12
C GLU A 223 1.38 33.76 14.10
N ALA A 224 0.13 33.53 14.55
CA ALA A 224 -0.97 33.07 13.73
C ALA A 224 -1.87 34.23 13.25
N THR A 225 -2.35 34.10 12.01
CA THR A 225 -3.38 34.96 11.44
C THR A 225 -4.74 34.69 12.11
N GLN A 226 -5.67 35.64 12.03
CA GLN A 226 -7.02 35.42 12.57
C GLN A 226 -7.79 34.30 11.88
N GLU A 227 -7.46 34.02 10.61
CA GLU A 227 -8.02 32.91 9.86
C GLU A 227 -7.51 31.56 10.41
N GLU A 228 -6.20 31.45 10.68
CA GLU A 228 -5.61 30.27 11.31
C GLU A 228 -6.19 30.04 12.71
N ILE A 229 -6.28 31.10 13.53
CA ILE A 229 -6.87 31.07 14.87
C ILE A 229 -8.36 30.68 14.84
N ALA A 230 -9.09 30.94 13.76
CA ALA A 230 -10.50 30.56 13.64
C ALA A 230 -10.71 29.16 13.03
N SER A 231 -9.65 28.54 12.48
CA SER A 231 -9.71 27.24 11.79
C SER A 231 -9.41 26.07 12.72
N ALA A 232 -9.89 24.86 12.41
CA ALA A 232 -9.55 23.62 13.12
C ALA A 232 -8.06 23.22 13.02
N VAL A 233 -7.25 23.97 12.26
CA VAL A 233 -5.79 23.84 12.22
C VAL A 233 -5.16 24.36 13.53
N ASN A 234 -5.76 25.38 14.16
CA ASN A 234 -5.21 25.93 15.41
C ASN A 234 -5.16 24.91 16.56
N THR A 235 -6.12 23.98 16.61
CA THR A 235 -6.25 22.98 17.64
C THR A 235 -5.43 21.76 17.34
N GLY A 236 -4.95 21.57 16.10
CA GLY A 236 -4.32 20.34 15.65
C GLY A 236 -5.29 19.22 15.28
N CYS A 237 -6.61 19.41 15.40
CA CYS A 237 -7.61 18.39 15.06
C CYS A 237 -7.57 18.04 13.56
N ALA A 238 -7.44 19.04 12.67
CA ALA A 238 -7.37 18.78 11.23
C ALA A 238 -6.12 17.99 10.83
N CYS A 239 -4.99 18.21 11.51
CA CYS A 239 -3.78 17.42 11.29
C CYS A 239 -3.95 15.99 11.84
N HIS A 240 -4.64 15.83 12.98
CA HIS A 240 -4.92 14.53 13.57
C HIS A 240 -5.76 13.62 12.66
N ASP A 241 -6.64 14.15 11.82
CA ASP A 241 -7.45 13.32 10.92
C ASP A 241 -6.61 12.44 9.97
N CYS A 242 -5.50 12.97 9.47
CA CYS A 242 -4.54 12.16 8.70
C CYS A 242 -3.47 11.55 9.61
N HIS A 243 -2.89 12.34 10.51
CA HIS A 243 -1.76 11.92 11.33
C HIS A 243 -2.12 10.86 12.38
N GLY A 244 -3.39 10.72 12.74
CA GLY A 244 -3.87 9.70 13.68
C GLY A 244 -3.65 8.28 13.20
N GLN A 245 -3.82 8.02 11.90
CA GLN A 245 -3.54 6.71 11.31
C GLN A 245 -2.09 6.60 10.82
N PHE A 246 -1.54 7.72 10.32
CA PHE A 246 -0.14 7.76 9.91
C PHE A 246 0.82 7.49 11.08
N ALA A 247 0.55 8.04 12.26
CA ALA A 247 1.39 7.88 13.44
C ALA A 247 1.57 6.41 13.80
N ALA A 248 0.49 5.61 13.75
CA ALA A 248 0.56 4.19 14.01
C ALA A 248 1.52 3.50 13.02
N HIS A 249 1.30 3.66 11.72
CA HIS A 249 2.12 2.98 10.71
C HIS A 249 3.57 3.51 10.63
N ALA A 250 3.78 4.80 10.83
CA ALA A 250 5.10 5.42 10.81
C ALA A 250 5.98 4.98 11.99
N GLN A 251 5.37 4.65 13.13
CA GLN A 251 6.08 4.21 14.32
C GLN A 251 6.89 2.94 14.07
N LEU A 252 6.38 2.03 13.24
CA LEU A 252 7.03 0.79 12.84
C LEU A 252 8.41 0.99 12.17
N PHE A 253 8.70 2.22 11.73
CA PHE A 253 9.95 2.58 11.07
C PHE A 253 10.89 3.45 11.94
N VAL A 254 10.56 3.70 13.21
CA VAL A 254 11.29 4.66 14.06
C VAL A 254 12.75 4.27 14.30
N LYS A 255 13.06 2.98 14.22
CA LYS A 255 14.43 2.45 14.38
C LYS A 255 15.27 2.50 13.11
N PHE A 256 14.74 2.93 11.97
CA PHE A 256 15.49 2.98 10.72
C PHE A 256 15.93 4.39 10.37
N ASP A 257 17.24 4.60 10.21
CA ASP A 257 17.78 5.89 9.78
C ASP A 257 17.50 6.19 8.30
N GLN A 258 17.87 7.39 7.84
CA GLN A 258 17.69 7.81 6.45
C GLN A 258 18.44 6.93 5.42
N GLU A 259 19.47 6.21 5.85
CA GLU A 259 20.22 5.28 5.01
C GLU A 259 19.60 3.87 4.99
N GLY A 260 18.51 3.67 5.73
CA GLY A 260 17.78 2.41 5.84
C GLY A 260 18.43 1.40 6.77
N LEU A 261 19.32 1.83 7.66
CA LEU A 261 19.96 0.96 8.64
C LEU A 261 19.20 0.98 9.96
N TYR A 262 19.10 -0.18 10.59
CA TYR A 262 18.49 -0.35 11.89
C TYR A 262 19.41 0.19 13.00
N GLN A 263 18.83 1.01 13.87
CA GLN A 263 19.49 1.69 14.98
C GLN A 263 18.78 1.31 16.28
N PRO A 264 19.26 0.30 17.03
CA PRO A 264 18.55 -0.20 18.22
C PRO A 264 18.35 0.89 19.29
N ASP A 265 19.32 1.79 19.41
CA ASP A 265 19.33 2.89 20.38
C ASP A 265 18.57 4.15 19.91
N ALA A 266 17.88 4.09 18.76
CA ALA A 266 17.07 5.20 18.28
C ALA A 266 15.95 5.54 19.26
N THR A 267 15.84 6.82 19.62
CA THR A 267 14.87 7.29 20.62
C THR A 267 13.56 7.77 20.01
N GLY A 268 13.54 8.03 18.69
CA GLY A 268 12.40 8.66 18.00
C GLY A 268 12.10 10.09 18.44
N ILE A 269 12.86 10.68 19.38
CA ILE A 269 12.60 12.04 19.86
C ILE A 269 12.97 13.06 18.79
N GLN A 270 12.07 14.01 18.54
CA GLN A 270 12.30 15.17 17.68
C GLN A 270 13.58 15.91 18.08
N ASP A 271 14.44 16.19 17.11
CA ASP A 271 15.58 17.08 17.30
C ASP A 271 15.06 18.51 17.56
N PRO A 272 15.32 19.11 18.75
CA PRO A 272 14.84 20.46 19.07
C PRO A 272 15.49 21.56 18.22
N GLU A 273 16.66 21.30 17.64
CA GLU A 273 17.36 22.24 16.76
C GLU A 273 17.20 21.86 15.27
N GLY A 274 16.57 20.71 14.99
CA GLY A 274 16.41 20.14 13.66
C GLY A 274 15.09 20.49 12.97
N GLU A 275 14.96 20.02 11.72
CA GLU A 275 13.69 20.12 11.00
C GLU A 275 12.60 19.26 11.67
N LEU A 276 11.37 19.76 11.69
CA LEU A 276 10.22 19.00 12.17
C LEU A 276 10.13 17.65 11.45
N GLY A 277 9.97 16.56 12.21
CA GLY A 277 9.94 15.18 11.72
C GLY A 277 11.29 14.49 11.61
N ARG A 278 12.39 15.13 12.05
CA ARG A 278 13.72 14.54 12.15
C ARG A 278 14.13 14.31 13.59
N SER A 279 14.86 13.23 13.80
CA SER A 279 15.57 12.95 15.04
C SER A 279 17.09 13.05 14.79
N LEU A 280 17.88 12.83 15.83
CA LEU A 280 19.34 12.91 15.76
C LEU A 280 19.94 11.82 14.85
N ASN A 281 21.16 12.04 14.37
CA ASN A 281 21.94 11.03 13.63
C ASN A 281 21.28 10.49 12.35
N GLY A 282 20.47 11.30 11.67
CA GLY A 282 19.81 10.89 10.42
C GLY A 282 18.56 10.04 10.63
N LEU A 283 18.08 9.90 11.87
CA LEU A 283 16.81 9.25 12.20
C LEU A 283 15.62 10.17 11.93
N MET A 284 14.44 9.57 11.87
CA MET A 284 13.16 10.28 11.77
C MET A 284 12.49 10.32 13.14
N ALA A 285 11.77 11.41 13.40
CA ALA A 285 11.05 11.53 14.66
C ALA A 285 9.79 10.64 14.67
N SER A 286 9.45 10.14 15.84
CA SER A 286 8.14 9.60 16.16
C SER A 286 7.10 10.73 16.19
N HIS A 287 5.84 10.35 16.01
CA HIS A 287 4.73 11.24 16.31
C HIS A 287 4.40 11.28 17.82
N PHE A 288 4.85 10.30 18.59
CA PHE A 288 4.67 10.23 20.04
C PHE A 288 5.77 11.04 20.73
N GLN A 289 5.39 11.78 21.77
CA GLN A 289 6.28 12.71 22.48
C GLN A 289 6.91 12.10 23.74
N ALA A 290 6.23 11.14 24.37
CA ALA A 290 6.78 10.46 25.54
C ALA A 290 8.01 9.64 25.12
N PRO A 291 9.17 9.76 25.80
CA PRO A 291 10.39 9.08 25.38
C PRO A 291 10.29 7.56 25.24
N GLU A 292 9.51 6.93 26.12
CA GLU A 292 9.21 5.50 26.06
C GLU A 292 8.45 5.13 24.77
N ASP A 293 7.35 5.82 24.48
CA ASP A 293 6.49 5.54 23.32
C ASP A 293 7.20 5.94 22.01
N ALA A 294 7.96 7.04 22.03
CA ALA A 294 8.69 7.52 20.87
C ALA A 294 9.77 6.53 20.43
N ALA A 295 10.39 5.83 21.38
CA ALA A 295 11.44 4.85 21.12
C ALA A 295 10.91 3.44 20.85
N ASP A 296 9.64 3.16 21.11
CA ASP A 296 9.03 1.84 20.94
C ASP A 296 8.60 1.62 19.49
N GLU A 297 9.01 0.52 18.87
CA GLU A 297 8.57 0.20 17.49
C GLU A 297 7.22 -0.53 17.46
N SER A 298 6.61 -0.81 18.62
CA SER A 298 5.26 -1.35 18.72
C SER A 298 4.20 -0.32 18.30
N SER A 299 3.12 -0.81 17.69
CA SER A 299 2.05 0.04 17.16
C SER A 299 0.80 -0.77 16.80
N GLN A 300 0.01 -0.26 15.85
CA GLN A 300 -1.16 -0.91 15.29
C GLN A 300 -1.09 -1.02 13.76
N MET A 301 -1.65 -2.12 13.24
CA MET A 301 -1.93 -2.35 11.82
C MET A 301 -3.33 -2.94 11.68
N PHE A 302 -4.21 -2.26 10.94
CA PHE A 302 -5.63 -2.58 10.81
C PHE A 302 -6.36 -2.80 12.15
N GLY A 303 -6.01 -1.97 13.14
CA GLY A 303 -6.55 -2.06 14.51
C GLY A 303 -6.02 -3.22 15.35
N GLN A 304 -5.12 -4.05 14.83
CA GLN A 304 -4.41 -5.07 15.58
C GLN A 304 -3.11 -4.50 16.16
N ASP A 305 -2.85 -4.74 17.44
CA ASP A 305 -1.57 -4.41 18.07
C ASP A 305 -0.46 -5.30 17.50
N VAL A 306 0.68 -4.68 17.16
CA VAL A 306 1.84 -5.34 16.53
C VAL A 306 3.13 -4.86 17.19
N ALA A 307 4.06 -5.77 17.46
CA ALA A 307 5.28 -5.45 18.19
C ALA A 307 6.35 -4.73 17.35
N ASN A 308 6.34 -4.91 16.03
CA ASN A 308 7.32 -4.35 15.09
C ASN A 308 6.81 -4.46 13.65
N LEU A 309 7.64 -4.03 12.70
CA LEU A 309 7.33 -4.04 11.27
C LEU A 309 7.05 -5.45 10.71
N ALA A 310 7.69 -6.51 11.22
CA ALA A 310 7.43 -7.87 10.73
C ALA A 310 6.02 -8.35 11.12
N GLU A 311 5.59 -8.12 12.36
CA GLU A 311 4.21 -8.43 12.77
C GLU A 311 3.18 -7.56 12.03
N ALA A 312 3.52 -6.30 11.74
CA ALA A 312 2.66 -5.43 10.93
C ALA A 312 2.49 -5.93 9.49
N ALA A 313 3.57 -6.39 8.85
CA ALA A 313 3.50 -6.93 7.51
C ALA A 313 2.75 -8.27 7.46
N GLN A 314 2.90 -9.11 8.49
CA GLN A 314 2.07 -10.29 8.67
C GLN A 314 0.59 -9.92 8.77
N ALA A 315 0.24 -8.92 9.60
CA ALA A 315 -1.14 -8.45 9.73
C ALA A 315 -1.70 -7.90 8.40
N ILE A 316 -0.87 -7.26 7.57
CA ILE A 316 -1.27 -6.88 6.20
C ILE A 316 -1.53 -8.13 5.37
N ALA A 317 -0.58 -9.05 5.30
CA ALA A 317 -0.65 -10.24 4.45
C ALA A 317 -1.83 -11.16 4.80
N GLU A 318 -2.23 -11.22 6.06
CA GLU A 318 -3.38 -12.00 6.54
C GLU A 318 -4.73 -11.30 6.31
N HIS A 319 -4.73 -10.00 6.04
CA HIS A 319 -5.97 -9.24 5.84
C HIS A 319 -6.49 -9.41 4.40
N PRO A 320 -7.81 -9.61 4.18
CA PRO A 320 -8.38 -9.82 2.83
C PRO A 320 -8.02 -8.74 1.80
N ILE A 321 -7.78 -7.51 2.26
CA ILE A 321 -7.38 -6.38 1.43
C ILE A 321 -6.04 -6.59 0.70
N PHE A 322 -5.18 -7.47 1.20
CA PHE A 322 -3.88 -7.74 0.59
C PHE A 322 -4.03 -8.37 -0.80
N LEU A 323 -4.86 -9.41 -0.92
CA LEU A 323 -5.11 -10.09 -2.20
C LEU A 323 -5.92 -9.20 -3.16
N GLN A 324 -6.89 -8.43 -2.64
CA GLN A 324 -7.61 -7.42 -3.42
C GLN A 324 -6.65 -6.38 -4.00
N CYS A 325 -5.71 -5.91 -3.19
CA CYS A 325 -4.70 -4.96 -3.65
C CYS A 325 -3.72 -5.59 -4.65
N ALA A 326 -3.32 -6.85 -4.44
CA ALA A 326 -2.48 -7.56 -5.40
C ALA A 326 -3.16 -7.67 -6.77
N ALA A 327 -4.45 -8.04 -6.81
CA ALA A 327 -5.26 -8.05 -8.03
C ALA A 327 -5.33 -6.66 -8.69
N GLN A 328 -5.58 -5.61 -7.90
CA GLN A 328 -5.60 -4.23 -8.40
C GLN A 328 -4.24 -3.82 -9.00
N ASN A 329 -3.13 -4.12 -8.31
CA ASN A 329 -1.79 -3.82 -8.80
C ASN A 329 -1.47 -4.54 -10.12
N ILE A 330 -1.91 -5.79 -10.28
CA ILE A 330 -1.76 -6.55 -11.54
C ILE A 330 -2.54 -5.88 -12.68
N LEU A 331 -3.77 -5.44 -12.42
CA LEU A 331 -4.59 -4.70 -13.40
C LEU A 331 -3.93 -3.38 -13.81
N GLU A 332 -3.50 -2.58 -12.84
CA GLU A 332 -2.81 -1.30 -13.08
C GLU A 332 -1.55 -1.48 -13.91
N TYR A 333 -0.70 -2.43 -13.53
CA TYR A 333 0.55 -2.69 -14.23
C TYR A 333 0.32 -3.18 -15.66
N THR A 334 -0.63 -4.10 -15.86
CA THR A 334 -0.86 -4.77 -17.16
C THR A 334 -1.66 -3.90 -18.12
N LEU A 335 -2.72 -3.26 -17.63
CA LEU A 335 -3.64 -2.47 -18.44
C LEU A 335 -3.28 -0.98 -18.48
N ARG A 336 -2.32 -0.54 -17.64
CA ARG A 336 -1.91 0.86 -17.49
C ARG A 336 -3.10 1.77 -17.15
N ILE A 337 -4.00 1.25 -16.31
CA ILE A 337 -5.08 2.05 -15.73
C ILE A 337 -4.51 2.87 -14.58
N ASP A 338 -4.85 4.17 -14.55
CA ASP A 338 -4.51 5.04 -13.43
C ASP A 338 -5.66 5.01 -12.43
N THR A 339 -5.41 4.40 -11.29
CA THR A 339 -6.30 4.34 -10.11
C THR A 339 -5.84 5.31 -9.01
N ALA A 340 -4.64 5.88 -9.14
CA ALA A 340 -3.92 6.53 -8.04
C ALA A 340 -4.13 8.05 -7.97
N GLY A 341 -5.01 8.60 -8.82
CA GLY A 341 -5.36 10.01 -8.84
C GLY A 341 -6.76 10.31 -8.28
N PRO A 342 -7.05 11.58 -7.92
CA PRO A 342 -8.42 12.05 -7.62
C PRO A 342 -9.37 11.95 -8.83
N LEU A 343 -8.83 11.66 -10.02
CA LEU A 343 -9.54 11.38 -11.26
C LEU A 343 -9.33 9.92 -11.72
N GLY A 344 -8.64 9.12 -10.92
CA GLY A 344 -8.39 7.72 -11.23
C GLY A 344 -9.71 6.95 -11.27
N LYS A 345 -9.86 6.03 -12.23
CA LYS A 345 -11.03 5.17 -12.25
C LYS A 345 -10.87 4.18 -11.12
N ALA A 346 -11.69 4.29 -10.08
CA ALA A 346 -11.74 3.27 -9.03
C ALA A 346 -12.07 1.94 -9.69
N VAL A 347 -11.26 0.91 -9.41
CA VAL A 347 -11.63 -0.46 -9.74
C VAL A 347 -12.75 -0.84 -8.77
N ASP A 348 -13.81 -1.46 -9.29
CA ASP A 348 -14.93 -1.89 -8.46
C ASP A 348 -14.44 -2.84 -7.35
N VAL A 349 -14.78 -2.53 -6.10
CA VAL A 349 -14.32 -3.28 -4.93
C VAL A 349 -14.90 -4.69 -4.92
N GLY A 350 -16.16 -4.85 -5.35
CA GLY A 350 -16.80 -6.16 -5.45
C GLY A 350 -16.12 -7.07 -6.47
N MET A 351 -15.68 -6.51 -7.60
CA MET A 351 -14.86 -7.24 -8.57
C MET A 351 -13.51 -7.67 -8.00
N LEU A 352 -12.84 -6.81 -7.21
CA LEU A 352 -11.57 -7.18 -6.56
C LEU A 352 -11.75 -8.26 -5.50
N GLU A 353 -12.84 -8.22 -4.72
CA GLU A 353 -13.23 -9.26 -3.77
C GLU A 353 -13.49 -10.60 -4.48
N GLU A 354 -14.24 -10.60 -5.59
CA GLU A 354 -14.48 -11.79 -6.39
C GLU A 354 -13.19 -12.39 -6.95
N ILE A 355 -12.29 -11.54 -7.48
CA ILE A 355 -11.00 -11.99 -8.00
C ILE A 355 -10.15 -12.61 -6.88
N ALA A 356 -10.07 -11.97 -5.71
CA ALA A 356 -9.34 -12.50 -4.57
C ALA A 356 -9.89 -13.87 -4.14
N MET A 357 -11.22 -13.99 -3.98
CA MET A 357 -11.86 -15.27 -3.64
C MET A 357 -11.58 -16.36 -4.67
N ARG A 358 -11.57 -16.04 -5.98
CA ARG A 358 -11.25 -17.00 -7.05
C ARG A 358 -9.80 -17.45 -7.00
N ALA A 359 -8.86 -16.54 -6.72
CA ALA A 359 -7.46 -16.90 -6.54
C ALA A 359 -7.27 -17.87 -5.37
N GLU A 360 -8.10 -17.76 -4.33
CA GLU A 360 -8.07 -18.63 -3.15
C GLU A 360 -8.71 -20.02 -3.35
N GLU A 361 -9.35 -20.30 -4.49
CA GLU A 361 -10.06 -21.57 -4.73
C GLU A 361 -9.15 -22.81 -4.60
N ASP A 362 -7.92 -22.69 -5.10
CA ASP A 362 -6.92 -23.76 -5.08
C ASP A 362 -5.98 -23.68 -3.86
N HIS A 363 -5.75 -22.47 -3.33
CA HIS A 363 -4.79 -22.20 -2.26
C HIS A 363 -5.29 -21.11 -1.31
N ILE A 364 -5.31 -21.36 0.01
CA ILE A 364 -5.69 -20.33 1.01
C ILE A 364 -4.78 -19.10 0.92
N ASP A 365 -3.50 -19.30 0.59
CA ASP A 365 -2.55 -18.22 0.33
C ASP A 365 -2.06 -18.37 -1.11
N PRO A 366 -2.68 -17.67 -2.07
CA PRO A 366 -2.46 -17.91 -3.49
C PRO A 366 -1.08 -17.45 -3.96
N THR A 367 -0.58 -18.11 -5.00
CA THR A 367 0.63 -17.69 -5.70
C THR A 367 0.35 -16.46 -6.57
N PHE A 368 1.42 -15.81 -7.07
CA PHE A 368 1.25 -14.73 -8.05
C PHE A 368 0.58 -15.23 -9.35
N GLN A 369 0.84 -16.48 -9.72
CA GLN A 369 0.27 -17.15 -10.88
C GLN A 369 -1.24 -17.33 -10.74
N ASP A 370 -1.70 -17.73 -9.54
CA ASP A 370 -3.14 -17.87 -9.23
C ASP A 370 -3.84 -16.51 -9.32
N LEU A 371 -3.22 -15.45 -8.79
CA LEU A 371 -3.73 -14.09 -8.89
C LEU A 371 -3.81 -13.61 -10.35
N VAL A 372 -2.77 -13.81 -11.16
CA VAL A 372 -2.79 -13.45 -12.59
C VAL A 372 -3.87 -14.22 -13.34
N HIS A 373 -4.03 -15.51 -13.05
CA HIS A 373 -5.06 -16.34 -13.64
C HIS A 373 -6.47 -15.85 -13.26
N ALA A 374 -6.73 -15.63 -11.97
CA ALA A 374 -8.01 -15.12 -11.49
C ALA A 374 -8.35 -13.74 -12.08
N VAL A 375 -7.39 -12.82 -12.15
CA VAL A 375 -7.56 -11.48 -12.75
C VAL A 375 -7.93 -11.57 -14.23
N PHE A 376 -7.13 -12.26 -15.05
CA PHE A 376 -7.29 -12.23 -16.51
C PHE A 376 -8.23 -13.31 -17.07
N THR A 377 -8.89 -14.06 -16.20
CA THR A 377 -10.05 -14.90 -16.56
C THR A 377 -11.36 -14.37 -15.99
N ASN A 378 -11.33 -13.31 -15.18
CA ASN A 378 -12.54 -12.69 -14.65
C ASN A 378 -13.38 -12.07 -15.79
N PRO A 379 -14.68 -12.41 -15.90
CA PRO A 379 -15.58 -11.91 -16.93
C PRO A 379 -15.61 -10.38 -17.08
N ASP A 380 -15.61 -9.65 -15.97
CA ASP A 380 -15.71 -8.19 -15.98
C ASP A 380 -14.42 -7.52 -16.44
N VAL A 381 -13.27 -8.09 -16.07
CA VAL A 381 -11.96 -7.65 -16.57
C VAL A 381 -11.87 -7.86 -18.08
N VAL A 382 -12.26 -9.04 -18.58
CA VAL A 382 -12.25 -9.37 -20.01
C VAL A 382 -13.19 -8.43 -20.79
N ARG A 383 -14.44 -8.29 -20.33
CA ARG A 383 -15.46 -7.40 -20.91
C ARG A 383 -14.98 -5.96 -20.98
N THR A 384 -14.55 -5.40 -19.85
CA THR A 384 -14.11 -4.00 -19.74
C THR A 384 -12.89 -3.71 -20.62
N THR A 385 -11.94 -4.64 -20.69
CA THR A 385 -10.76 -4.51 -21.55
C THR A 385 -11.16 -4.46 -23.02
N LEU A 386 -12.08 -5.33 -23.45
CA LEU A 386 -12.58 -5.36 -24.83
C LEU A 386 -13.33 -4.08 -25.19
N MET A 387 -14.26 -3.62 -24.36
CA MET A 387 -15.01 -2.38 -24.59
C MET A 387 -14.08 -1.16 -24.73
N THR A 388 -13.07 -1.07 -23.86
CA THR A 388 -12.07 0.01 -23.93
C THR A 388 -11.27 -0.06 -25.22
N SER A 389 -10.91 -1.26 -25.70
CA SER A 389 -10.12 -1.44 -26.92
C SER A 389 -10.85 -1.06 -28.20
N LYS A 390 -12.18 -1.18 -28.21
CA LYS A 390 -13.04 -0.83 -29.35
C LYS A 390 -13.41 0.65 -29.41
N GLY A 391 -13.12 1.40 -28.34
CA GLY A 391 -13.57 2.79 -28.20
C GLY A 391 -15.04 2.91 -27.80
N ASP A 392 -15.64 1.83 -27.28
CA ASP A 392 -17.08 1.74 -26.96
C ASP A 392 -17.42 2.27 -25.55
N MET A 393 -16.47 2.92 -24.87
CA MET A 393 -16.72 3.62 -23.59
C MET A 393 -16.78 5.13 -23.82
N GLU A 394 -17.94 5.62 -24.28
CA GLU A 394 -18.37 7.03 -24.13
C GLU A 394 -19.35 7.17 -22.97
#